data_AF-A0AAP9KA35-F1
#
_entry.id   AF-A0AAP9KA35-F1
#
_cell.length_a   1.000
_cell.length_b   1.000
_cell.length_c   1.000
_cell.angle_alpha   90.00
_cell.angle_beta   90.00
_cell.angle_gamma   90.00
#
_symmetry.space_group_name_H-M   'P 1'
#
loop_
_entity.id
_entity.type
_entity.pdbx_description
1 polymer ?
#
loop_
_entity_poly.entity_id
_entity_poly.type
_entity_poly.pdbx_seq_one_letter_code
_entity_poly.pdbx_strand_id
1 'polypeptide(L)'
;MKNSLSIRAYTKQLQSHSHGDYHQLVLPIHGNIAIEMTNFVGKVTVGECVVIPAGTEHGFKADEMARFIVADLDVLPEHFLTEQLAVFSVTPPLLSYLHFVEKQLQHQVDSGLESSILNVFSMLLEQQTHAKPVDPRIRAVQSHIAENMDTALSIDELAKIACLSPTQFKKRFKESLGVSTLQYITELRMEKAKALLTHTDLPVQLIAERVGYTDLSAFSRRFSIHFGLSPRELARQ
;
A
#
# COMPACT_ATOMS: atom_id res chain seq x y z
N MET A 1 20.11 -7.20 -15.25
CA MET A 1 20.05 -5.72 -15.08
C MET A 1 20.77 -5.41 -13.77
N LYS A 2 20.62 -4.25 -13.10
CA LYS A 2 21.01 -4.15 -11.69
C LYS A 2 19.71 -4.19 -10.89
N ASN A 3 19.62 -5.07 -9.89
CA ASN A 3 18.46 -5.10 -8.99
C ASN A 3 18.21 -3.70 -8.43
N SER A 4 16.95 -3.27 -8.39
CA SER A 4 16.58 -1.93 -7.96
C SER A 4 15.27 -1.90 -7.20
N LEU A 5 15.09 -0.87 -6.38
CA LEU A 5 13.89 -0.58 -5.62
C LEU A 5 13.53 0.87 -5.89
N SER A 6 12.29 1.10 -6.29
CA SER A 6 11.80 2.44 -6.61
C SER A 6 10.41 2.66 -6.04
N ILE A 7 10.10 3.91 -5.66
CA ILE A 7 8.71 4.32 -5.44
C ILE A 7 8.12 4.72 -6.79
N ARG A 8 6.99 4.13 -7.15
CA ARG A 8 6.23 4.52 -8.33
C ARG A 8 4.84 5.01 -7.94
N ALA A 9 4.38 6.03 -8.67
CA ALA A 9 3.00 6.47 -8.72
C ALA A 9 2.49 6.13 -10.13
N TYR A 10 1.42 5.35 -10.23
CA TYR A 10 0.89 4.93 -11.52
C TYR A 10 -0.33 5.78 -11.91
N THR A 11 -0.50 6.02 -13.22
CA THR A 11 -1.61 6.80 -13.78
C THR A 11 -2.88 5.95 -13.97
N LYS A 12 -4.06 6.58 -14.05
CA LYS A 12 -5.37 5.91 -14.23
C LYS A 12 -5.58 5.16 -15.55
N GLN A 13 -4.71 5.34 -16.55
CA GLN A 13 -4.81 4.64 -17.83
C GLN A 13 -4.18 3.25 -17.71
N LEU A 14 -4.88 2.23 -18.24
CA LEU A 14 -4.34 0.87 -18.35
C LEU A 14 -3.10 0.94 -19.25
N GLN A 15 -1.94 0.67 -18.68
CA GLN A 15 -0.70 0.53 -19.44
C GLN A 15 -0.35 -0.95 -19.48
N SER A 16 -0.30 -1.50 -20.69
CA SER A 16 0.11 -2.88 -20.91
C SER A 16 1.52 -2.91 -21.48
N HIS A 17 2.39 -3.68 -20.86
CA HIS A 17 3.76 -3.87 -21.33
C HIS A 17 4.34 -5.20 -20.82
N SER A 18 5.56 -5.51 -21.24
CA SER A 18 6.34 -6.64 -20.75
C SER A 18 7.79 -6.23 -20.53
N HIS A 19 8.49 -7.00 -19.70
CA HIS A 19 9.90 -6.81 -19.42
C HIS A 19 10.62 -8.13 -19.70
N GLY A 20 11.53 -8.16 -20.68
CA GLY A 20 12.20 -9.41 -21.10
C GLY A 20 13.25 -9.92 -20.11
N ASP A 21 13.89 -9.01 -19.37
CA ASP A 21 15.20 -9.28 -18.77
C ASP A 21 15.20 -9.32 -17.24
N TYR A 22 14.05 -9.06 -16.60
CA TYR A 22 13.92 -9.01 -15.14
C TYR A 22 12.49 -9.32 -14.69
N HIS A 23 12.39 -9.84 -13.47
CA HIS A 23 11.15 -10.00 -12.74
C HIS A 23 10.80 -8.70 -12.02
N GLN A 24 9.51 -8.42 -11.86
CA GLN A 24 9.04 -7.25 -11.13
C GLN A 24 8.14 -7.67 -9.97
N LEU A 25 8.41 -7.14 -8.78
CA LEU A 25 7.51 -7.20 -7.63
C LEU A 25 6.86 -5.84 -7.45
N VAL A 26 5.54 -5.80 -7.31
CA VAL A 26 4.82 -4.56 -7.02
C VAL A 26 4.13 -4.69 -5.67
N LEU A 27 4.52 -3.83 -4.73
CA LEU A 27 4.07 -3.84 -3.34
C LEU A 27 3.34 -2.53 -3.02
N PRO A 28 1.99 -2.53 -2.95
CA PRO A 28 1.24 -1.33 -2.57
C PRO A 28 1.55 -0.90 -1.14
N ILE A 29 1.87 0.38 -0.99
CA ILE A 29 2.06 1.05 0.31
C ILE A 29 0.87 1.96 0.62
N HIS A 30 0.33 2.61 -0.42
CA HIS A 30 -0.91 3.39 -0.35
C HIS A 30 -1.84 2.98 -1.48
N GLY A 31 -3.12 2.78 -1.16
CA GLY A 31 -4.13 2.42 -2.16
C GLY A 31 -4.04 0.98 -2.66
N ASN A 32 -4.45 0.77 -3.91
CA ASN A 32 -4.46 -0.54 -4.57
C ASN A 32 -4.14 -0.41 -6.06
N ILE A 33 -3.78 -1.53 -6.68
CA ILE A 33 -3.54 -1.65 -8.11
C ILE A 33 -4.38 -2.80 -8.67
N ALA A 34 -5.12 -2.54 -9.74
CA ALA A 34 -5.71 -3.58 -10.56
C ALA A 34 -4.64 -4.11 -11.52
N ILE A 35 -4.50 -5.43 -11.57
CA ILE A 35 -3.54 -6.14 -12.42
C ILE A 35 -4.30 -7.10 -13.31
N GLU A 36 -3.90 -7.16 -14.57
CA GLU A 36 -4.35 -8.11 -15.57
C GLU A 36 -3.15 -8.84 -16.16
N MET A 37 -3.05 -10.15 -15.87
CA MET A 37 -2.03 -11.07 -16.35
C MET A 37 -2.66 -12.42 -16.67
N THR A 38 -1.97 -13.25 -17.44
CA THR A 38 -2.45 -14.57 -17.83
C THR A 38 -2.86 -15.45 -16.63
N ASN A 39 -2.15 -15.35 -15.51
CA ASN A 39 -2.37 -16.16 -14.31
C ASN A 39 -3.09 -15.40 -13.17
N PHE A 40 -3.40 -14.11 -13.33
CA PHE A 40 -4.09 -13.32 -12.31
C PHE A 40 -4.82 -12.11 -12.90
N VAL A 41 -6.09 -11.98 -12.54
CA VAL A 41 -6.87 -10.77 -12.79
C VAL A 41 -7.52 -10.36 -11.48
N GLY A 42 -7.19 -9.17 -10.98
CA GLY A 42 -7.72 -8.70 -9.71
C GLY A 42 -7.03 -7.48 -9.15
N LYS A 43 -7.46 -7.08 -7.95
CA LYS A 43 -6.84 -5.99 -7.19
C LYS A 43 -5.80 -6.54 -6.22
N VAL A 44 -4.70 -5.81 -6.09
CA VAL A 44 -3.64 -6.02 -5.10
C VAL A 44 -3.60 -4.79 -4.19
N THR A 45 -3.67 -5.01 -2.89
CA THR A 45 -3.79 -3.95 -1.86
C THR A 45 -2.62 -3.97 -0.88
N VAL A 46 -2.55 -2.98 0.01
CA VAL A 46 -1.54 -2.90 1.07
C VAL A 46 -1.54 -4.19 1.90
N GLY A 47 -0.34 -4.73 2.15
CA GLY A 47 -0.14 -6.03 2.79
C GLY A 47 -0.04 -7.21 1.81
N GLU A 48 -0.11 -6.94 0.50
CA GLU A 48 0.02 -7.92 -0.56
C GLU A 48 1.16 -7.53 -1.52
N CYS A 49 1.65 -8.50 -2.28
CA CYS A 49 2.65 -8.31 -3.32
C CYS A 49 2.23 -9.10 -4.56
N VAL A 50 2.30 -8.48 -5.73
CA VAL A 50 2.19 -9.19 -7.01
C VAL A 50 3.56 -9.50 -7.57
N VAL A 51 3.71 -10.72 -8.07
CA VAL A 51 4.89 -11.21 -8.78
C VAL A 51 4.59 -11.17 -10.27
N ILE A 52 5.41 -10.44 -11.02
CA ILE A 52 5.35 -10.33 -12.48
C ILE A 52 6.63 -10.96 -13.03
N PRO A 53 6.60 -12.23 -13.48
CA PRO A 53 7.79 -12.87 -14.00
C PRO A 53 8.31 -12.21 -15.28
N ALA A 54 9.61 -12.29 -15.52
CA ALA A 54 10.21 -11.86 -16.77
C ALA A 54 9.50 -12.47 -17.99
N GLY A 55 9.28 -11.67 -19.02
CA GLY A 55 8.54 -12.02 -20.23
C GLY A 55 7.00 -12.01 -20.08
N THR A 56 6.47 -11.73 -18.89
CA THR A 56 5.01 -11.73 -18.66
C THR A 56 4.40 -10.42 -19.16
N GLU A 57 3.49 -10.53 -20.13
CA GLU A 57 2.63 -9.41 -20.54
C GLU A 57 1.62 -9.12 -19.43
N HIS A 58 1.55 -7.87 -19.01
CA HIS A 58 0.68 -7.46 -17.93
C HIS A 58 0.13 -6.05 -18.18
N GLY A 59 -1.13 -5.86 -17.80
CA GLY A 59 -1.79 -4.56 -17.71
C GLY A 59 -1.95 -4.14 -16.26
N PHE A 60 -1.81 -2.85 -15.97
CA PHE A 60 -2.08 -2.33 -14.64
C PHE A 60 -2.88 -1.03 -14.67
N LYS A 61 -3.68 -0.83 -13.62
CA LYS A 61 -4.42 0.41 -13.38
C LYS A 61 -4.46 0.72 -11.90
N ALA A 62 -4.09 1.94 -11.52
CA ALA A 62 -4.16 2.40 -10.14
C ALA A 62 -4.86 3.75 -10.04
N ASP A 63 -5.30 4.08 -8.83
CA ASP A 63 -5.65 5.47 -8.50
C ASP A 63 -4.40 6.34 -8.49
N GLU A 64 -4.51 7.63 -8.87
CA GLU A 64 -3.36 8.56 -8.92
C GLU A 64 -2.68 8.74 -7.55
N MET A 65 -3.43 8.53 -6.47
CA MET A 65 -2.94 8.65 -5.11
C MET A 65 -2.29 7.37 -4.59
N ALA A 66 -2.38 6.28 -5.34
CA ALA A 66 -1.74 5.03 -4.96
C ALA A 66 -0.21 5.15 -5.09
N ARG A 67 0.50 4.49 -4.19
CA ARG A 67 1.96 4.46 -4.12
C ARG A 67 2.43 3.04 -3.93
N PHE A 68 3.46 2.69 -4.67
CA PHE A 68 3.98 1.33 -4.76
C PHE A 68 5.48 1.35 -4.58
N ILE A 69 5.99 0.37 -3.84
CA ILE A 69 7.38 -0.01 -3.96
C ILE A 69 7.46 -1.05 -5.06
N VAL A 70 8.32 -0.79 -6.03
CA VAL A 70 8.56 -1.66 -7.18
C VAL A 70 9.99 -2.16 -7.12
N ALA A 71 10.13 -3.48 -7.04
CA ALA A 71 11.43 -4.15 -7.06
C ALA A 71 11.63 -4.81 -8.42
N ASP A 72 12.65 -4.37 -9.16
CA ASP A 72 13.10 -5.03 -10.38
C ASP A 72 14.25 -5.97 -10.01
N LEU A 73 14.08 -7.27 -10.24
CA LEU A 73 14.96 -8.34 -9.77
C LEU A 73 15.39 -9.24 -10.94
N ASP A 74 16.68 -9.50 -11.05
CA ASP A 74 17.20 -10.45 -12.04
C ASP A 74 16.84 -11.90 -11.69
N VAL A 75 16.73 -12.23 -10.41
CA VAL A 75 16.40 -13.57 -9.91
C VAL A 75 15.35 -13.48 -8.82
N LEU A 76 14.27 -14.26 -8.94
CA LEU A 76 13.31 -14.47 -7.87
C LEU A 76 13.74 -15.61 -6.95
N PRO A 77 13.47 -15.53 -5.64
CA PRO A 77 13.61 -16.67 -4.75
C PRO A 77 12.84 -17.90 -5.26
N GLU A 78 13.45 -19.08 -5.18
CA GLU A 78 12.94 -20.32 -5.79
C GLU A 78 11.49 -20.65 -5.42
N HIS A 79 11.09 -20.37 -4.18
CA HIS A 79 9.74 -20.67 -3.69
C HIS A 79 8.63 -19.89 -4.43
N PHE A 80 8.92 -18.71 -4.97
CA PHE A 80 7.95 -17.98 -5.81
C PHE A 80 7.79 -18.63 -7.18
N LEU A 81 8.85 -19.26 -7.70
CA LEU A 81 8.84 -19.95 -8.99
C LEU A 81 8.12 -21.30 -8.89
N THR A 82 8.32 -22.04 -7.82
CA THR A 82 7.73 -23.37 -7.61
C THR A 82 6.23 -23.31 -7.32
N GLU A 83 5.79 -22.33 -6.53
CA GLU A 83 4.37 -22.19 -6.15
C GLU A 83 3.52 -21.47 -7.21
N GLN A 84 4.14 -20.90 -8.26
CA GLN A 84 3.49 -20.11 -9.33
C GLN A 84 2.51 -19.04 -8.79
N LEU A 85 2.80 -18.51 -7.61
CA LEU A 85 1.95 -17.53 -6.94
C LEU A 85 2.06 -16.18 -7.65
N ALA A 86 0.96 -15.76 -8.28
CA ALA A 86 0.86 -14.42 -8.84
C ALA A 86 0.79 -13.35 -7.74
N VAL A 87 0.15 -13.64 -6.60
CA VAL A 87 -0.03 -12.70 -5.49
C VAL A 87 0.13 -13.40 -4.14
N PHE A 88 0.82 -12.77 -3.20
CA PHE A 88 1.02 -13.27 -1.85
C PHE A 88 0.86 -12.20 -0.76
N SER A 89 0.56 -12.61 0.47
CA SER A 89 0.57 -11.73 1.64
C SER A 89 1.98 -11.47 2.14
N VAL A 90 2.27 -10.19 2.36
CA VAL A 90 3.55 -9.71 2.90
C VAL A 90 3.57 -9.87 4.42
N THR A 91 4.65 -10.44 4.97
CA THR A 91 4.79 -10.54 6.43
C THR A 91 4.90 -9.16 7.11
N PRO A 92 4.49 -9.03 8.39
CA PRO A 92 4.58 -7.77 9.12
C PRO A 92 5.97 -7.12 9.15
N PRO A 93 7.10 -7.88 9.26
CA PRO A 93 8.43 -7.30 9.16
C PRO A 93 8.71 -6.68 7.80
N LEU A 94 8.40 -7.38 6.69
CA LEU A 94 8.58 -6.82 5.35
C LEU A 94 7.68 -5.61 5.14
N LEU A 95 6.41 -5.66 5.54
CA LEU A 95 5.51 -4.50 5.44
C LEU A 95 6.02 -3.28 6.22
N SER A 96 6.51 -3.48 7.45
CA SER A 96 7.10 -2.39 8.25
C SER A 96 8.36 -1.82 7.59
N TYR A 97 9.18 -2.70 7.01
CA TYR A 97 10.37 -2.32 6.28
C TYR A 97 10.03 -1.51 5.02
N LEU A 98 8.99 -1.89 4.29
CA LEU A 98 8.49 -1.14 3.13
C LEU A 98 8.04 0.27 3.52
N HIS A 99 7.35 0.46 4.64
CA HIS A 99 7.03 1.80 5.15
C HIS A 99 8.30 2.62 5.47
N PHE A 100 9.34 1.98 6.03
CA PHE A 100 10.63 2.65 6.23
C PHE A 100 11.27 3.07 4.90
N VAL A 101 11.30 2.16 3.92
CA VAL A 101 11.83 2.44 2.57
C VAL A 101 11.07 3.57 1.91
N GLU A 102 9.74 3.60 2.06
CA GLU A 102 8.91 4.69 1.55
C GLU A 102 9.35 6.05 2.10
N LYS A 103 9.52 6.16 3.42
CA LYS A 103 9.97 7.40 4.06
C LYS A 103 11.40 7.75 3.66
N GLN A 104 12.28 6.76 3.55
CA GLN A 104 13.68 7.00 3.21
C GLN A 104 13.85 7.50 1.77
N LEU A 105 13.12 6.93 0.82
CA LEU A 105 13.16 7.33 -0.59
C LEU A 105 12.49 8.70 -0.85
N GLN A 106 11.77 9.27 0.12
CA GLN A 106 11.30 10.66 0.07
C GLN A 106 12.42 11.69 0.34
N HIS A 107 13.57 11.24 0.85
CA HIS A 107 14.75 12.07 1.09
C HIS A 107 15.85 11.81 0.03
N GLN A 108 16.87 12.67 -0.03
CA GLN A 108 18.07 12.38 -0.83
C GLN A 108 18.80 11.18 -0.21
N VAL A 109 18.96 10.11 -0.98
CA VAL A 109 19.61 8.86 -0.58
C VAL A 109 20.91 8.71 -1.38
N ASP A 110 22.01 8.39 -0.71
CA ASP A 110 23.26 8.03 -1.38
C ASP A 110 23.26 6.56 -1.85
N SER A 111 24.16 6.24 -2.78
CA SER A 111 24.25 4.90 -3.38
C SER A 111 24.57 3.77 -2.39
N GLY A 112 25.24 4.08 -1.28
CA GLY A 112 25.56 3.10 -0.24
C GLY A 112 24.30 2.69 0.51
N LEU A 113 23.49 3.66 0.91
CA LEU A 113 22.22 3.41 1.59
C LEU A 113 21.21 2.72 0.66
N GLU A 114 21.12 3.10 -0.62
CA GLU A 114 20.30 2.40 -1.61
C GLU A 114 20.67 0.90 -1.70
N SER A 115 21.97 0.60 -1.72
CA SER A 115 22.47 -0.78 -1.76
C SER A 115 22.13 -1.56 -0.47
N SER A 116 22.23 -0.91 0.70
CA SER A 116 21.79 -1.51 1.97
C SER A 116 20.29 -1.76 1.99
N ILE A 117 19.49 -0.85 1.45
CA ILE A 117 18.04 -0.99 1.36
C ILE A 117 17.68 -2.21 0.49
N LEU A 118 18.32 -2.36 -0.64
CA LEU A 118 18.15 -3.52 -1.52
C LEU A 118 18.54 -4.82 -0.84
N ASN A 119 19.67 -4.84 -0.12
CA ASN A 119 20.14 -6.04 0.56
C ASN A 119 19.15 -6.51 1.65
N VAL A 120 18.72 -5.59 2.53
CA VAL A 120 17.75 -5.93 3.59
C VAL A 120 16.40 -6.36 2.98
N PHE A 121 15.96 -5.73 1.89
CA PHE A 121 14.78 -6.16 1.16
C PHE A 121 14.90 -7.61 0.69
N SER A 122 16.00 -7.97 0.02
CA SER A 122 16.25 -9.33 -0.46
C SER A 122 16.24 -10.35 0.69
N MET A 123 16.91 -10.04 1.81
CA MET A 123 16.92 -10.90 2.99
C MET A 123 15.51 -11.12 3.58
N LEU A 124 14.67 -10.07 3.62
CA LEU A 124 13.30 -10.17 4.10
C LEU A 124 12.38 -10.89 3.09
N LEU A 125 12.66 -10.76 1.80
CA LEU A 125 11.95 -11.46 0.74
C LEU A 125 12.24 -12.96 0.79
N GLU A 126 13.49 -13.37 1.01
CA GLU A 126 13.88 -14.77 1.23
C GLU A 126 13.19 -15.40 2.45
N GLN A 127 12.90 -14.60 3.48
CA GLN A 127 12.17 -15.04 4.67
C GLN A 127 10.65 -15.17 4.47
N GLN A 128 10.11 -14.87 3.28
CA GLN A 128 8.71 -15.15 2.94
C GLN A 128 8.47 -16.66 2.69
N THR A 129 9.02 -17.51 3.55
CA THR A 129 8.85 -18.96 3.48
C THR A 129 7.38 -19.27 3.74
N HIS A 130 6.70 -19.81 2.72
CA HIS A 130 5.25 -19.96 2.65
C HIS A 130 4.51 -18.63 2.47
N ALA A 131 4.66 -18.08 1.27
CA ALA A 131 3.82 -17.02 0.74
C ALA A 131 2.34 -17.37 0.96
N LYS A 132 1.73 -16.81 2.00
CA LYS A 132 0.36 -17.14 2.34
C LYS A 132 -0.56 -16.50 1.30
N PRO A 133 -1.61 -17.22 0.85
CA PRO A 133 -2.65 -16.59 0.08
C PRO A 133 -3.29 -15.50 0.93
N VAL A 134 -3.72 -14.46 0.25
CA VAL A 134 -4.37 -13.30 0.85
C VAL A 134 -5.56 -13.72 1.69
N ASP A 135 -5.74 -13.12 2.88
CA ASP A 135 -6.99 -13.28 3.65
C ASP A 135 -8.13 -12.48 2.99
N PRO A 136 -9.08 -13.14 2.30
CA PRO A 136 -10.13 -12.43 1.56
C PRO A 136 -11.05 -11.63 2.49
N ARG A 137 -11.16 -12.01 3.77
CA ARG A 137 -11.98 -11.29 4.76
C ARG A 137 -11.37 -9.93 5.07
N ILE A 138 -10.05 -9.86 5.21
CA ILE A 138 -9.36 -8.59 5.47
C ILE A 138 -9.38 -7.72 4.22
N ARG A 139 -9.20 -8.31 3.03
CA ARG A 139 -9.32 -7.58 1.76
C ARG A 139 -10.70 -6.95 1.57
N ALA A 140 -11.78 -7.67 1.90
CA ALA A 140 -13.15 -7.14 1.85
C ALA A 140 -13.31 -5.92 2.76
N VAL A 141 -12.76 -6.00 3.98
CA VAL A 141 -12.76 -4.87 4.92
C VAL A 141 -11.93 -3.69 4.40
N GLN A 142 -10.74 -3.92 3.85
CA GLN A 142 -9.91 -2.84 3.28
C GLN A 142 -10.65 -2.12 2.14
N SER A 143 -11.36 -2.88 1.28
CA SER A 143 -12.16 -2.33 0.19
C SER A 143 -13.30 -1.46 0.73
N HIS A 144 -14.04 -1.96 1.71
CA HIS A 144 -15.12 -1.20 2.36
C HIS A 144 -14.61 0.08 3.02
N ILE A 145 -13.48 0.01 3.74
CA ILE A 145 -12.86 1.19 4.36
C ILE A 145 -12.53 2.22 3.28
N ALA A 146 -11.88 1.81 2.19
CA ALA A 146 -11.45 2.70 1.12
C ALA A 146 -12.64 3.40 0.44
N GLU A 147 -13.76 2.69 0.28
CA GLU A 147 -14.98 3.21 -0.36
C GLU A 147 -15.82 4.12 0.56
N ASN A 148 -15.68 3.99 1.89
CA ASN A 148 -16.54 4.66 2.88
C ASN A 148 -15.76 5.55 3.87
N MET A 149 -14.57 6.06 3.49
CA MET A 149 -13.69 6.83 4.38
C MET A 149 -14.30 8.14 4.91
N ASP A 150 -15.29 8.69 4.20
CA ASP A 150 -16.02 9.92 4.50
C ASP A 150 -17.10 9.74 5.59
N THR A 151 -17.40 8.51 5.97
CA THR A 151 -18.41 8.18 7.00
C THR A 151 -17.79 7.61 8.27
N ALA A 152 -18.58 7.50 9.33
CA ALA A 152 -18.14 6.89 10.58
C ALA A 152 -18.09 5.36 10.45
N LEU A 153 -16.90 4.78 10.53
CA LEU A 153 -16.69 3.33 10.46
C LEU A 153 -16.57 2.74 11.86
N SER A 154 -17.48 1.83 12.22
CA SER A 154 -17.44 1.15 13.52
C SER A 154 -16.73 -0.19 13.43
N ILE A 155 -16.07 -0.61 14.52
CA ILE A 155 -15.41 -1.93 14.54
C ILE A 155 -16.43 -3.06 14.39
N ASP A 156 -17.64 -2.92 14.94
CA ASP A 156 -18.69 -3.94 14.83
C ASP A 156 -19.16 -4.14 13.38
N GLU A 157 -19.25 -3.07 12.60
CA GLU A 157 -19.56 -3.14 11.17
C GLU A 157 -18.44 -3.82 10.38
N LEU A 158 -17.19 -3.41 10.60
CA LEU A 158 -16.04 -4.00 9.91
C LEU A 158 -15.85 -5.49 10.27
N ALA A 159 -16.12 -5.86 11.52
CA ALA A 159 -16.08 -7.25 11.96
C ALA A 159 -17.16 -8.10 11.30
N LYS A 160 -18.38 -7.55 11.09
CA LYS A 160 -19.45 -8.21 10.34
C LYS A 160 -19.07 -8.47 8.89
N ILE A 161 -18.43 -7.51 8.22
CA ILE A 161 -17.93 -7.68 6.84
C ILE A 161 -16.91 -8.82 6.76
N ALA A 162 -16.05 -8.94 7.77
CA ALA A 162 -15.08 -10.03 7.87
C ALA A 162 -15.69 -11.38 8.32
N CYS A 163 -16.99 -11.42 8.67
CA CYS A 163 -17.65 -12.56 9.32
C CYS A 163 -16.92 -13.03 10.60
N LEU A 164 -16.46 -12.09 11.43
CA LEU A 164 -15.71 -12.34 12.68
C LEU A 164 -16.36 -11.62 13.87
N SER A 165 -16.08 -12.11 15.08
CA SER A 165 -16.33 -11.29 16.28
C SER A 165 -15.40 -10.07 16.31
N PRO A 166 -15.77 -8.96 16.97
CA PRO A 166 -14.92 -7.77 17.07
C PRO A 166 -13.51 -8.05 17.60
N THR A 167 -13.38 -8.97 18.56
CA THR A 167 -12.08 -9.37 19.14
C THR A 167 -11.23 -10.14 18.12
N GLN A 168 -11.82 -11.13 17.44
CA GLN A 168 -11.11 -11.90 16.41
C GLN A 168 -10.72 -11.00 15.23
N PHE A 169 -11.61 -10.10 14.81
CA PHE A 169 -11.35 -9.14 13.76
C PHE A 169 -10.16 -8.24 14.08
N LYS A 170 -10.15 -7.57 15.25
CA LYS A 170 -9.02 -6.71 15.65
C LYS A 170 -7.70 -7.46 15.64
N LYS A 171 -7.67 -8.68 16.18
CA LYS A 171 -6.48 -9.53 16.20
C LYS A 171 -6.04 -9.87 14.78
N ARG A 172 -6.94 -10.39 13.95
CA ARG A 172 -6.66 -10.84 12.60
C ARG A 172 -6.23 -9.70 11.69
N PHE A 173 -6.86 -8.54 11.80
CA PHE A 173 -6.52 -7.34 11.05
C PHE A 173 -5.09 -6.88 11.38
N LYS A 174 -4.75 -6.80 12.67
CA LYS A 174 -3.41 -6.41 13.11
C LYS A 174 -2.33 -7.43 12.70
N GLU A 175 -2.64 -8.73 12.76
CA GLU A 175 -1.73 -9.76 12.26
C GLU A 175 -1.48 -9.67 10.76
N SER A 176 -2.49 -9.23 9.99
CA SER A 176 -2.41 -9.16 8.53
C SER A 176 -1.74 -7.88 8.03
N LEU A 177 -1.96 -6.75 8.71
CA LEU A 177 -1.51 -5.43 8.24
C LEU A 177 -0.48 -4.75 9.17
N GLY A 178 -0.08 -5.40 10.27
CA GLY A 178 0.87 -4.87 11.26
C GLY A 178 0.33 -3.74 12.15
N VAL A 179 -0.75 -3.07 11.73
CA VAL A 179 -1.34 -1.92 12.43
C VAL A 179 -2.76 -2.21 12.92
N SER A 180 -3.24 -1.43 13.89
CA SER A 180 -4.63 -1.52 14.33
C SER A 180 -5.60 -0.99 13.26
N THR A 181 -6.84 -1.46 13.25
CA THR A 181 -7.87 -0.97 12.32
C THR A 181 -8.07 0.54 12.39
N LEU A 182 -8.06 1.13 13.59
CA LEU A 182 -8.23 2.59 13.75
C LEU A 182 -7.02 3.36 13.21
N GLN A 183 -5.81 2.84 13.41
CA GLN A 183 -4.59 3.42 12.87
C GLN A 183 -4.61 3.38 11.34
N TYR A 184 -4.97 2.23 10.75
CA TYR A 184 -5.10 2.08 9.30
C TYR A 184 -6.10 3.06 8.69
N ILE A 185 -7.29 3.21 9.28
CA ILE A 185 -8.29 4.19 8.82
C ILE A 185 -7.74 5.63 8.93
N THR A 186 -7.03 5.93 10.02
CA THR A 186 -6.44 7.26 10.23
C THR A 186 -5.39 7.56 9.17
N GLU A 187 -4.48 6.62 8.90
CA GLU A 187 -3.43 6.73 7.87
C GLU A 187 -4.06 6.97 6.49
N LEU A 188 -5.04 6.16 6.09
CA LEU A 188 -5.73 6.35 4.81
C LEU A 188 -6.42 7.72 4.69
N ARG A 189 -7.06 8.19 5.76
CA ARG A 189 -7.70 9.52 5.79
C ARG A 189 -6.67 10.65 5.68
N MET A 190 -5.53 10.52 6.37
CA MET A 190 -4.47 11.54 6.33
C MET A 190 -3.81 11.60 4.95
N GLU A 191 -3.52 10.45 4.33
CA GLU A 191 -2.96 10.41 2.98
C GLU A 191 -3.94 10.94 1.94
N LYS A 192 -5.23 10.59 2.02
CA LYS A 192 -6.27 11.20 1.17
C LYS A 192 -6.38 12.71 1.38
N ALA A 193 -6.26 13.18 2.62
CA ALA A 193 -6.28 14.62 2.90
C ALA A 193 -5.06 15.33 2.31
N LYS A 194 -3.86 14.75 2.45
CA LYS A 194 -2.63 15.28 1.85
C LYS A 194 -2.75 15.38 0.34
N ALA A 195 -3.25 14.33 -0.30
CA ALA A 195 -3.56 14.29 -1.72
C ALA A 195 -4.48 15.45 -2.15
N LEU A 196 -5.62 15.61 -1.46
CA LEU A 196 -6.57 16.69 -1.77
C LEU A 196 -5.95 18.08 -1.56
N LEU A 197 -5.17 18.28 -0.50
CA LEU A 197 -4.50 19.55 -0.22
C LEU A 197 -3.42 19.89 -1.27
N THR A 198 -2.81 18.88 -1.90
CA THR A 198 -1.72 19.06 -2.87
C THR A 198 -2.23 19.23 -4.30
N HIS A 199 -3.37 18.61 -4.62
CA HIS A 199 -3.84 18.49 -6.01
C HIS A 199 -5.16 19.22 -6.28
N THR A 200 -5.73 19.90 -5.29
CA THR A 200 -7.01 20.63 -5.43
C THR A 200 -7.00 21.94 -4.65
N ASP A 201 -7.79 22.91 -5.10
CA ASP A 201 -8.00 24.19 -4.39
C ASP A 201 -9.16 24.14 -3.39
N LEU A 202 -9.50 22.94 -2.89
CA LEU A 202 -10.65 22.79 -1.99
C LEU A 202 -10.37 23.45 -0.63
N PRO A 203 -11.37 24.11 -0.01
CA PRO A 203 -11.23 24.62 1.35
C PRO A 203 -10.89 23.49 2.33
N VAL A 204 -9.96 23.76 3.26
CA VAL A 204 -9.51 22.77 4.27
C VAL A 204 -10.67 22.14 5.04
N GLN A 205 -11.73 22.91 5.31
CA GLN A 205 -12.94 22.39 5.95
C GLN A 205 -13.64 21.31 5.10
N LEU A 206 -13.80 21.55 3.80
CA LEU A 206 -14.41 20.58 2.89
C LEU A 206 -13.52 19.34 2.74
N ILE A 207 -12.20 19.49 2.78
CA ILE A 207 -11.27 18.36 2.79
C ILE A 207 -11.46 17.51 4.05
N ALA A 208 -11.55 18.15 5.23
CA ALA A 208 -11.79 17.45 6.49
C ALA A 208 -13.09 16.63 6.45
N GLU A 209 -14.17 17.21 5.94
CA GLU A 209 -15.46 16.52 5.75
C GLU A 209 -15.34 15.34 4.78
N ARG A 210 -14.66 15.50 3.64
CA ARG A 210 -14.44 14.43 2.63
C ARG A 210 -13.55 13.28 3.09
N VAL A 211 -12.79 13.49 4.17
CA VAL A 211 -12.00 12.43 4.82
C VAL A 211 -12.62 11.97 6.14
N GLY A 212 -13.88 12.33 6.41
CA GLY A 212 -14.68 11.79 7.51
C GLY A 212 -14.41 12.44 8.87
N TYR A 213 -13.98 13.70 8.88
CA TYR A 213 -13.87 14.52 10.09
C TYR A 213 -14.96 15.59 10.12
N THR A 214 -15.77 15.58 11.16
CA THR A 214 -16.80 16.61 11.42
C THR A 214 -16.23 17.82 12.18
N ASP A 215 -15.12 17.64 12.89
CA ASP A 215 -14.43 18.69 13.64
C ASP A 215 -13.10 19.05 12.95
N LEU A 216 -13.03 20.29 12.46
CA LEU A 216 -11.86 20.84 11.76
C LEU A 216 -10.62 20.93 12.66
N SER A 217 -10.79 21.19 13.95
CA SER A 217 -9.68 21.28 14.90
C SER A 217 -9.08 19.91 15.18
N ALA A 218 -9.92 18.89 15.32
CA ALA A 218 -9.51 17.50 15.47
C ALA A 218 -8.79 16.99 14.21
N PHE A 219 -9.31 17.31 13.02
CA PHE A 219 -8.63 17.03 11.75
C PHE A 219 -7.26 17.71 11.70
N SER A 220 -7.20 19.02 11.91
CA SER A 220 -5.96 19.79 11.78
C SER A 220 -4.89 19.32 12.76
N ARG A 221 -5.28 19.03 14.01
CA ARG A 221 -4.37 18.45 15.02
C ARG A 221 -3.85 17.10 14.57
N ARG A 222 -4.72 16.22 14.07
CA ARG A 222 -4.31 14.88 13.61
C ARG A 222 -3.37 14.97 12.42
N PHE A 223 -3.68 15.84 11.46
CA PHE A 223 -2.88 16.08 10.28
C PHE A 223 -1.48 16.59 10.64
N SER A 224 -1.39 17.59 11.53
CA SER A 224 -0.12 18.11 12.02
C SER A 224 0.72 17.08 12.76
N ILE A 225 0.09 16.23 13.58
CA ILE A 225 0.79 15.12 14.24
C ILE A 225 1.33 14.12 13.20
N HIS A 226 0.59 13.89 12.12
CA HIS A 226 0.92 12.87 11.13
C HIS A 226 2.00 13.31 10.14
N PHE A 227 1.95 14.55 9.66
CA PHE A 227 2.86 15.06 8.62
C PHE A 227 3.89 16.07 9.13
N GLY A 228 3.79 16.53 10.39
CA GLY A 228 4.70 17.53 10.95
C GLY A 228 4.43 18.97 10.52
N LEU A 229 3.43 19.20 9.67
CA LEU A 229 2.97 20.53 9.26
C LEU A 229 1.44 20.59 9.22
N SER A 230 0.87 21.80 9.30
CA SER A 230 -0.58 22.00 9.28
C SER A 230 -1.17 21.85 7.88
N PRO A 231 -2.47 21.51 7.76
CA PRO A 231 -3.14 21.44 6.47
C PRO A 231 -3.03 22.74 5.65
N ARG A 232 -3.06 23.90 6.32
CA ARG A 232 -2.95 25.21 5.67
C ARG A 232 -1.56 25.51 5.14
N GLU A 233 -0.52 25.00 5.80
CA GLU A 233 0.85 25.15 5.30
C GLU A 233 1.04 24.31 4.04
N LEU A 234 0.49 23.09 4.00
CA LEU A 234 0.57 22.25 2.81
C LEU A 234 -0.20 22.84 1.63
N ALA A 235 -1.42 23.32 1.84
CA ALA A 235 -2.27 23.87 0.78
C ALA A 235 -1.73 25.18 0.14
N ARG A 236 -0.62 25.73 0.66
CA ARG A 236 0.02 26.94 0.14
C ARG A 236 1.32 26.64 -0.64
N GLN A 237 1.79 25.39 -0.62
CA GLN A 237 2.95 24.93 -1.37
C GLN A 237 2.52 24.53 -2.78
#